data_AF-A0AAN3VW61-F1
#
_entry.id   AF-A0AAN3VW61-F1
#
_cell.length_a   1.000
_cell.length_b   1.000
_cell.length_c   1.000
_cell.angle_alpha   90.00
_cell.angle_beta   90.00
_cell.angle_gamma   90.00
#
_symmetry.space_group_name_H-M   'P 1'
#
loop_
_entity.id
_entity.type
_entity.pdbx_description
1 polymer ?
#
loop_
_entity_poly.entity_id
_entity_poly.type
_entity_poly.pdbx_seq_one_letter_code
_entity_poly.pdbx_strand_id
1 'polypeptide(L)'
;MARYELGAIYKIAGGEKTYYARLLTDDVYGIFEPIFEEICQKTFENAAYRLYISTGSFAVKRGFWEKILSSPDKTDVERWSRPPHLVRFTTWDIEGALERCLSFDQYGHTEVLEEEDYIAYLKQGFISIIQPMYENIPSFLNRVYENWPQSYICENVLNGTLGHQKRQISALKKIDFDVTPYE
;
A
#
# COMPACT_ATOMS: atom_id res chain seq x y z
N MET A 1 -14.69 -8.96 -22.33
CA MET A 1 -14.42 -7.76 -21.49
C MET A 1 -12.93 -7.57 -21.34
N ALA A 2 -12.42 -6.34 -21.43
CA ALA A 2 -11.02 -6.05 -21.12
C ALA A 2 -10.74 -6.45 -19.66
N ARG A 3 -9.68 -7.21 -19.42
CA ARG A 3 -9.29 -7.61 -18.06
C ARG A 3 -8.64 -6.47 -17.31
N TYR A 4 -7.85 -5.66 -17.99
CA TYR A 4 -7.30 -4.41 -17.47
C TYR A 4 -8.28 -3.27 -17.71
N GLU A 5 -8.73 -2.64 -16.64
CA GLU A 5 -9.76 -1.60 -16.70
C GLU A 5 -9.66 -0.68 -15.48
N LEU A 6 -9.37 0.59 -15.71
CA LEU A 6 -9.25 1.61 -14.67
C LEU A 6 -10.56 1.69 -13.86
N GLY A 7 -10.46 1.67 -12.53
CA GLY A 7 -11.59 1.68 -11.60
C GLY A 7 -12.25 0.31 -11.38
N ALA A 8 -11.86 -0.73 -12.12
CA ALA A 8 -12.38 -2.07 -11.90
C ALA A 8 -11.86 -2.68 -10.60
N ILE A 9 -12.63 -3.65 -10.09
CA ILE A 9 -12.35 -4.33 -8.82
C ILE A 9 -11.91 -5.76 -9.11
N TYR A 10 -10.80 -6.11 -8.49
CA TYR A 10 -10.12 -7.37 -8.64
C TYR A 10 -10.08 -8.11 -7.31
N LYS A 11 -10.31 -9.41 -7.37
CA LYS A 11 -10.14 -10.33 -6.26
C LYS A 11 -8.74 -10.93 -6.31
N ILE A 12 -8.07 -10.91 -5.16
CA ILE A 12 -6.75 -11.48 -4.94
C ILE A 12 -6.91 -12.64 -3.95
N ALA A 13 -6.54 -13.85 -4.37
CA ALA A 13 -6.54 -15.01 -3.51
C ALA A 13 -5.30 -15.00 -2.59
N GLY A 14 -5.52 -14.93 -1.27
CA GLY A 14 -4.51 -14.96 -0.22
C GLY A 14 -4.33 -16.33 0.44
N GLY A 15 -4.85 -17.41 -0.17
CA GLY A 15 -5.01 -18.69 0.51
C GLY A 15 -6.31 -18.71 1.30
N GLU A 16 -6.23 -18.70 2.64
CA GLU A 16 -7.42 -18.67 3.51
C GLU A 16 -8.14 -17.32 3.53
N LYS A 17 -7.43 -16.25 3.15
CA LYS A 17 -7.97 -14.88 3.06
C LYS A 17 -8.25 -14.50 1.61
N THR A 18 -9.22 -13.62 1.42
CA THR A 18 -9.50 -12.96 0.14
C THR A 18 -9.31 -11.46 0.32
N TYR A 19 -8.59 -10.85 -0.62
CA TYR A 19 -8.42 -9.41 -0.67
C TYR A 19 -9.07 -8.85 -1.94
N TYR A 20 -9.47 -7.58 -1.87
CA TYR A 20 -10.04 -6.86 -2.99
C TYR A 20 -9.20 -5.63 -3.30
N ALA A 21 -8.99 -5.38 -4.58
CA ALA A 21 -8.17 -4.28 -5.07
C ALA A 21 -8.94 -3.49 -6.13
N ARG A 22 -8.91 -2.16 -6.06
CA ARG A 22 -9.30 -1.31 -7.19
C ARG A 22 -8.07 -0.88 -7.97
N LEU A 23 -8.10 -1.00 -9.29
CA LEU A 23 -7.09 -0.41 -10.15
C LEU A 23 -7.29 1.11 -10.22
N LEU A 24 -6.26 1.85 -9.82
CA LEU A 24 -6.16 3.31 -9.90
C LEU A 24 -5.21 3.70 -11.04
N THR A 25 -5.00 5.00 -11.23
CA THR A 25 -4.02 5.50 -12.20
C THR A 25 -2.60 4.99 -11.91
N ASP A 26 -1.77 4.96 -12.94
CA ASP A 26 -0.34 4.60 -12.86
C ASP A 26 -0.05 3.20 -12.30
N ASP A 27 -0.92 2.23 -12.60
CA ASP A 27 -0.78 0.83 -12.16
C ASP A 27 -0.67 0.72 -10.62
N VAL A 28 -1.30 1.65 -9.89
CA VAL A 28 -1.50 1.60 -8.45
C VAL A 28 -2.80 0.86 -8.14
N TYR A 29 -2.77 0.03 -7.11
CA TYR A 29 -3.93 -0.72 -6.65
C TYR A 29 -4.24 -0.35 -5.20
N GLY A 30 -5.42 0.22 -4.98
CA GLY A 30 -5.96 0.44 -3.64
C GLY A 30 -6.55 -0.86 -3.11
N ILE A 31 -5.96 -1.42 -2.06
CA ILE A 31 -6.45 -2.63 -1.40
C ILE A 31 -7.48 -2.21 -0.37
N PHE A 32 -8.71 -2.71 -0.48
CA PHE A 32 -9.80 -2.35 0.44
C PHE A 32 -9.57 -2.90 1.85
N GLU A 33 -10.24 -2.30 2.83
CA GLU A 33 -10.51 -2.91 4.13
C GLU A 33 -11.33 -4.21 4.00
N PRO A 34 -11.38 -5.07 5.05
CA PRO A 34 -12.16 -6.30 4.99
C PRO A 34 -13.62 -6.06 4.63
N ILE A 35 -14.09 -6.71 3.56
CA ILE A 35 -15.48 -6.63 3.11
C ILE A 35 -16.21 -7.87 3.59
N PHE A 36 -17.19 -7.67 4.48
CA PHE A 36 -18.06 -8.73 5.00
C PHE A 36 -19.47 -8.71 4.39
N GLU A 37 -19.79 -7.66 3.63
CA GLU A 37 -21.08 -7.46 2.99
C GLU A 37 -21.13 -8.08 1.59
N GLU A 38 -22.26 -7.88 0.90
CA GLU A 38 -22.43 -8.30 -0.49
C GLU A 38 -21.41 -7.61 -1.42
N ILE A 39 -20.83 -8.39 -2.33
CA ILE A 39 -19.86 -7.93 -3.31
C ILE A 39 -20.59 -7.19 -4.43
N CYS A 40 -20.76 -5.87 -4.27
CA CYS A 40 -21.40 -5.00 -5.26
C CYS A 40 -20.75 -3.61 -5.28
N GLN A 41 -21.06 -2.80 -6.30
CA GLN A 41 -20.48 -1.46 -6.47
C GLN A 41 -20.69 -0.58 -5.24
N LYS A 42 -21.92 -0.56 -4.71
CA LYS A 42 -22.28 0.28 -3.57
C LYS A 42 -21.40 0.00 -2.35
N THR A 43 -21.09 -1.27 -2.07
CA THR A 43 -20.21 -1.66 -0.97
C THR A 43 -18.82 -1.08 -1.16
N PHE A 44 -18.23 -1.24 -2.36
CA PHE A 44 -16.88 -0.75 -2.65
C PHE A 44 -16.79 0.77 -2.88
N GLU A 45 -17.89 1.45 -3.13
CA GLU A 45 -17.92 2.91 -3.19
C GLU A 45 -17.82 3.53 -1.79
N ASN A 46 -18.29 2.83 -0.76
CA ASN A 46 -18.25 3.28 0.63
C ASN A 46 -17.07 2.69 1.43
N ALA A 47 -16.38 1.68 0.90
CA ALA A 47 -15.24 1.06 1.54
C ALA A 47 -13.96 1.90 1.37
N ALA A 48 -13.24 2.10 2.46
CA ALA A 48 -11.92 2.72 2.43
C ALA A 48 -10.85 1.77 1.87
N TYR A 49 -9.77 2.34 1.35
CA TYR A 49 -8.55 1.60 1.07
C TYR A 49 -7.71 1.50 2.34
N ARG A 50 -7.24 0.28 2.63
CA ARG A 50 -6.34 -0.01 3.74
C ARG A 50 -4.88 0.28 3.38
N LEU A 51 -4.45 -0.08 2.17
CA LEU A 51 -3.07 0.13 1.70
C LEU A 51 -2.99 0.21 0.17
N TYR A 52 -1.83 0.63 -0.34
CA TYR A 52 -1.62 0.86 -1.76
C TYR A 52 -0.43 0.07 -2.30
N ILE A 53 -0.63 -0.68 -3.39
CA ILE A 53 0.42 -1.47 -4.04
C ILE A 53 0.62 -0.96 -5.46
N SER A 54 1.86 -0.65 -5.82
CA SER A 54 2.28 -0.40 -7.20
C SER A 54 2.85 -1.69 -7.79
N THR A 55 2.17 -2.26 -8.78
CA THR A 55 2.64 -3.45 -9.50
C THR A 55 2.26 -3.34 -10.95
N GLY A 56 3.07 -3.86 -11.88
CA GLY A 56 2.73 -3.75 -13.29
C GLY A 56 1.36 -4.37 -13.61
N SER A 57 0.71 -3.89 -14.67
CA SER A 57 -0.58 -4.39 -15.17
C SER A 57 -0.67 -5.89 -15.51
N PHE A 58 0.42 -6.66 -15.39
CA PHE A 58 0.48 -8.07 -15.78
C PHE A 58 -0.46 -8.96 -14.96
N ALA A 59 -0.58 -8.73 -13.65
CA ALA A 59 -1.43 -9.50 -12.75
C ALA A 59 -2.88 -9.55 -13.26
N VAL A 60 -3.43 -8.38 -13.61
CA VAL A 60 -4.80 -8.26 -14.09
C VAL A 60 -4.92 -8.59 -15.58
N LYS A 61 -3.97 -8.19 -16.44
CA LYS A 61 -4.01 -8.48 -17.88
C LYS A 61 -4.01 -9.99 -18.15
N ARG A 62 -3.23 -10.74 -17.38
CA ARG A 62 -3.16 -12.21 -17.49
C ARG A 62 -4.22 -12.94 -16.68
N GLY A 63 -4.98 -12.24 -15.84
CA GLY A 63 -6.10 -12.79 -15.08
C GLY A 63 -5.66 -13.60 -13.86
N PHE A 64 -4.48 -13.32 -13.30
CA PHE A 64 -4.07 -13.86 -12.00
C PHE A 64 -4.93 -13.28 -10.89
N TRP A 65 -5.32 -12.01 -11.03
CA TRP A 65 -6.36 -11.41 -10.22
C TRP A 65 -7.66 -11.43 -11.00
N GLU A 66 -8.69 -11.99 -10.36
CA GLU A 66 -9.99 -12.18 -10.98
C GLU A 66 -10.73 -10.84 -10.98
N LYS A 67 -11.14 -10.35 -12.16
CA LYS A 67 -12.00 -9.16 -12.22
C LYS A 67 -13.41 -9.55 -11.81
N ILE A 68 -13.89 -9.00 -10.70
CA ILE A 68 -15.21 -9.32 -10.14
C ILE A 68 -16.25 -8.24 -10.46
N LEU A 69 -15.83 -6.98 -10.56
CA LEU A 69 -16.69 -5.85 -10.92
C LEU A 69 -15.96 -4.98 -11.94
N SER A 70 -16.68 -4.58 -12.98
CA SER A 70 -16.17 -3.61 -13.96
C SER A 70 -16.26 -2.20 -13.40
N SER A 71 -15.49 -1.28 -13.96
CA SER A 71 -15.53 0.11 -13.55
C SER A 71 -16.91 0.72 -13.85
N PRO A 72 -17.52 1.45 -12.91
CA PRO A 72 -18.73 2.24 -13.18
C PRO A 72 -18.54 3.23 -14.33
N ASP A 73 -17.35 3.85 -14.41
CA ASP A 73 -16.94 4.72 -15.50
C ASP A 73 -15.42 4.71 -15.65
N LYS A 74 -14.89 3.89 -16.57
CA LYS A 74 -13.45 3.79 -16.82
C LYS A 74 -12.82 5.05 -17.43
N THR A 75 -13.61 6.05 -17.82
CA THR A 75 -13.13 7.32 -18.40
C THR A 75 -12.94 8.41 -17.35
N ASP A 76 -13.47 8.20 -16.14
CA ASP A 76 -13.34 9.10 -15.01
C ASP A 76 -11.97 8.93 -14.31
N VAL A 77 -10.94 9.52 -14.92
CA VAL A 77 -9.55 9.41 -14.43
C VAL A 77 -9.37 10.08 -13.07
N GLU A 78 -10.10 11.17 -12.80
CA GLU A 78 -10.02 11.91 -11.54
C GLU A 78 -10.54 11.06 -10.37
N ARG A 79 -11.69 10.40 -10.54
CA ARG A 79 -12.26 9.52 -9.53
C ARG A 79 -11.38 8.31 -9.22
N TRP A 80 -10.68 7.79 -10.22
CA TRP A 80 -9.76 6.66 -10.07
C TRP A 80 -8.31 7.07 -9.89
N SER A 81 -8.06 8.34 -9.58
CA SER A 81 -6.72 8.81 -9.28
C SER A 81 -6.18 8.10 -8.05
N ARG A 82 -4.88 7.83 -8.07
CA ARG A 82 -4.13 7.47 -6.88
C ARG A 82 -4.16 8.63 -5.85
N PRO A 83 -3.87 8.35 -4.57
CA PRO A 83 -3.82 9.40 -3.56
C PRO A 83 -2.84 10.54 -3.91
N PRO A 84 -3.07 11.77 -3.38
CA PRO A 84 -2.21 12.92 -3.64
C PRO A 84 -0.74 12.68 -3.32
N HIS A 85 -0.48 11.92 -2.25
CA HIS A 85 0.86 11.57 -1.79
C HIS A 85 0.89 10.10 -1.40
N LEU A 86 1.89 9.37 -1.88
CA LEU A 86 2.24 8.05 -1.36
C LEU A 86 3.72 8.04 -0.98
N VAL A 87 4.00 7.97 0.31
CA VAL A 87 5.35 8.03 0.86
C VAL A 87 6.17 6.82 0.42
N ARG A 88 7.43 7.08 0.08
CA ARG A 88 8.42 6.06 -0.19
C ARG A 88 9.18 5.77 1.09
N PHE A 89 8.81 4.67 1.74
CA PHE A 89 9.39 4.26 3.02
C PHE A 89 10.29 3.03 2.85
N THR A 90 11.52 3.10 3.34
CA THR A 90 12.48 1.99 3.29
C THR A 90 12.62 1.38 4.68
N THR A 91 11.99 0.23 4.92
CA THR A 91 11.92 -0.38 6.25
C THR A 91 13.29 -0.86 6.78
N TRP A 92 14.26 -1.09 5.91
CA TRP A 92 15.65 -1.42 6.27
C TRP A 92 16.54 -0.17 6.50
N ASP A 93 16.01 1.04 6.32
CA ASP A 93 16.71 2.31 6.51
C ASP A 93 15.68 3.39 6.90
N ILE A 94 15.17 3.30 8.14
CA ILE A 94 14.09 4.16 8.63
C ILE A 94 14.61 5.58 8.84
N GLU A 95 15.78 5.71 9.46
CA GLU A 95 16.45 7.00 9.65
C GLU A 95 16.62 7.74 8.32
N GLY A 96 17.21 7.08 7.32
CA GLY A 96 17.35 7.69 6.01
C GLY A 96 16.01 7.94 5.30
N ALA A 97 14.98 7.11 5.52
CA ALA A 97 13.65 7.37 4.95
C ALA A 97 13.05 8.68 5.49
N LEU A 98 13.17 8.90 6.80
CA LEU A 98 12.71 10.10 7.49
C LEU A 98 13.52 11.33 7.08
N GLU A 99 14.84 11.21 6.87
CA GLU A 99 15.66 12.32 6.38
C GLU A 99 15.32 12.74 4.94
N ARG A 100 14.96 11.77 4.08
CA ARG A 100 14.71 12.02 2.66
C ARG A 100 13.31 12.52 2.36
N CYS A 101 12.31 12.17 3.19
CA CYS A 101 10.91 12.57 3.05
C CYS A 101 10.32 12.39 1.63
N LEU A 102 10.75 11.33 0.92
CA LEU A 102 10.36 11.14 -0.48
C LEU A 102 8.94 10.60 -0.61
N SER A 103 8.16 11.20 -1.49
CA SER A 103 6.81 10.78 -1.85
C SER A 103 6.68 10.64 -3.37
N PHE A 104 5.61 10.00 -3.80
CA PHE A 104 5.12 10.06 -5.16
C PHE A 104 3.80 10.82 -5.19
N ASP A 105 3.73 11.84 -6.04
CA ASP A 105 2.53 12.66 -6.24
C ASP A 105 1.39 11.85 -6.92
N GLN A 106 0.26 12.50 -7.15
CA GLN A 106 -0.90 11.89 -7.83
C GLN A 106 -0.62 11.45 -9.29
N TYR A 107 0.46 11.91 -9.90
CA TYR A 107 0.89 11.56 -11.27
C TYR A 107 2.05 10.56 -11.26
N GLY A 108 2.47 10.09 -10.08
CA GLY A 108 3.59 9.18 -9.92
C GLY A 108 4.97 9.84 -10.01
N HIS A 109 5.07 11.17 -10.03
CA HIS A 109 6.35 11.86 -9.99
C HIS A 109 6.92 11.86 -8.58
N THR A 110 8.25 11.81 -8.47
CA THR A 110 8.92 11.91 -7.17
C THR A 110 8.90 13.35 -6.67
N GLU A 111 8.52 13.51 -5.41
CA GLU A 111 8.53 14.78 -4.69
C GLU A 111 9.19 14.59 -3.31
N VAL A 112 9.51 15.71 -2.65
CA VAL A 112 9.98 15.75 -1.27
C VAL A 112 8.93 16.51 -0.47
N LEU A 113 8.43 15.88 0.59
CA LEU A 113 7.46 16.50 1.50
C LEU A 113 8.19 17.18 2.67
N GLU A 114 7.47 18.09 3.35
CA GLU A 114 7.86 18.51 4.69
C GLU A 114 7.79 17.30 5.64
N GLU A 115 8.67 17.27 6.64
CA GLU A 115 8.82 16.12 7.54
C GLU A 115 7.51 15.79 8.28
N GLU A 116 6.79 16.82 8.70
CA GLU A 116 5.51 16.71 9.42
C GLU A 116 4.44 16.03 8.56
N ASP A 117 4.33 16.43 7.29
CA ASP A 117 3.40 15.83 6.33
C ASP A 117 3.80 14.39 5.98
N TYR A 118 5.10 14.15 5.76
CA TYR A 118 5.63 12.81 5.50
C TYR A 118 5.27 11.84 6.62
N ILE A 119 5.50 12.23 7.87
CA ILE A 119 5.19 11.42 9.06
C ILE A 119 3.68 11.21 9.17
N ALA A 120 2.86 12.23 8.90
CA ALA A 120 1.41 12.12 8.94
C ALA A 120 0.89 11.10 7.91
N TYR A 121 1.38 11.12 6.67
CA TYR A 121 1.01 10.15 5.63
C TYR A 121 1.54 8.75 5.96
N LEU A 122 2.76 8.64 6.48
CA LEU A 122 3.36 7.37 6.91
C LEU A 122 2.50 6.68 7.98
N LYS A 123 2.10 7.43 9.03
CA LYS A 123 1.24 6.93 10.12
C LYS A 123 -0.14 6.48 9.63
N GLN A 124 -0.69 7.17 8.63
CA GLN A 124 -1.96 6.82 8.00
C GLN A 124 -1.85 5.66 7.01
N GLY A 125 -0.62 5.18 6.70
CA GLY A 125 -0.41 4.06 5.80
C GLY A 125 -0.49 4.41 4.31
N PHE A 126 -0.36 5.68 3.94
CA PHE A 126 -0.22 6.15 2.57
C PHE A 126 1.20 5.86 2.05
N ILE A 127 1.59 4.59 2.02
CA ILE A 127 2.92 4.13 1.62
C ILE A 127 2.83 3.53 0.23
N SER A 128 3.72 3.93 -0.68
CA SER A 128 3.82 3.32 -2.01
C SER A 128 4.57 1.98 -1.94
N ILE A 129 3.83 0.87 -1.88
CA ILE A 129 4.42 -0.47 -1.87
C ILE A 129 4.69 -0.96 -3.29
N ILE A 130 5.95 -0.85 -3.73
CA ILE A 130 6.38 -1.31 -5.05
C ILE A 130 6.63 -2.82 -4.99
N GLN A 131 5.80 -3.60 -5.70
CA GLN A 131 5.90 -5.06 -5.80
C GLN A 131 6.04 -5.46 -7.28
N PRO A 132 7.28 -5.61 -7.79
CA PRO A 132 7.50 -5.92 -9.20
C PRO A 132 7.01 -7.32 -9.60
N MET A 133 6.93 -8.24 -8.63
CA MET A 133 6.41 -9.60 -8.83
C MET A 133 5.05 -9.71 -8.16
N TYR A 134 3.98 -9.76 -8.96
CA TYR A 134 2.62 -9.82 -8.45
C TYR A 134 2.34 -11.12 -7.68
N GLU A 135 3.13 -12.16 -7.92
CA GLU A 135 3.10 -13.45 -7.21
C GLU A 135 3.40 -13.30 -5.72
N ASN A 136 4.17 -12.29 -5.32
CA ASN A 136 4.53 -12.04 -3.93
C ASN A 136 3.43 -11.29 -3.16
N ILE A 137 2.49 -10.65 -3.86
CA ILE A 137 1.48 -9.78 -3.24
C ILE A 137 0.59 -10.54 -2.24
N PRO A 138 0.06 -11.74 -2.54
CA PRO A 138 -0.70 -12.51 -1.56
C PRO A 138 0.06 -12.78 -0.25
N SER A 139 1.31 -13.19 -0.34
CA SER A 139 2.17 -13.45 0.83
C SER A 139 2.45 -12.16 1.62
N PHE A 140 2.74 -11.07 0.91
CA PHE A 140 2.92 -9.75 1.50
C PHE A 140 1.67 -9.32 2.29
N LEU A 141 0.48 -9.38 1.67
CA LEU A 141 -0.78 -9.01 2.31
C LEU A 141 -1.05 -9.86 3.56
N ASN A 142 -0.85 -11.18 3.48
CA ASN A 142 -1.02 -12.07 4.64
C ASN A 142 -0.15 -11.67 5.83
N ARG A 143 1.05 -11.12 5.58
CA ARG A 143 1.97 -10.70 6.62
C ARG A 143 1.61 -9.35 7.24
N VAL A 144 1.23 -8.36 6.42
CA VAL A 144 1.17 -6.96 6.89
C VAL A 144 -0.24 -6.39 6.99
N TYR A 145 -1.25 -7.03 6.42
CA TYR A 145 -2.55 -6.39 6.22
C TYR A 145 -3.28 -6.10 7.54
N GLU A 146 -3.22 -7.00 8.51
CA GLU A 146 -4.03 -6.86 9.74
C GLU A 146 -3.61 -5.71 10.64
N ASN A 147 -2.29 -5.50 10.77
CA ASN A 147 -1.71 -4.47 11.63
C ASN A 147 -1.03 -3.37 10.79
N TRP A 148 -1.59 -3.10 9.61
CA TRP A 148 -1.10 -2.04 8.73
C TRP A 148 -1.29 -0.65 9.38
N PRO A 149 -0.34 0.31 9.24
CA PRO A 149 0.98 0.18 8.60
C PRO A 149 2.09 -0.33 9.54
N GLN A 150 1.82 -0.47 10.83
CA GLN A 150 2.79 -0.88 11.87
C GLN A 150 3.59 -2.13 11.49
N SER A 151 2.91 -3.21 11.07
CA SER A 151 3.58 -4.47 10.73
C SER A 151 4.54 -4.36 9.54
N TYR A 152 4.31 -3.40 8.64
CA TYR A 152 5.26 -3.13 7.55
C TYR A 152 6.41 -2.27 8.04
N ILE A 153 6.10 -1.17 8.73
CA ILE A 153 7.10 -0.20 9.21
C ILE A 153 8.12 -0.87 10.12
N CYS A 154 7.66 -1.79 10.98
CA CYS A 154 8.53 -2.49 11.94
C CYS A 154 9.16 -3.79 11.42
N GLU A 155 8.91 -4.18 10.16
CA GLU A 155 9.30 -5.50 9.62
C GLU A 155 10.80 -5.81 9.77
N ASN A 156 11.66 -4.81 9.57
CA ASN A 156 13.11 -4.98 9.52
C ASN A 156 13.86 -4.40 10.73
N VAL A 157 13.16 -4.03 11.81
CA VAL A 157 13.76 -3.36 12.99
C VAL A 157 14.87 -4.18 13.62
N LEU A 158 14.71 -5.51 13.67
CA LEU A 158 15.67 -6.44 14.27
C LEU A 158 16.74 -6.95 13.30
N ASN A 159 16.78 -6.48 12.05
CA ASN A 159 17.76 -6.93 11.07
C ASN A 159 19.08 -6.14 11.19
N GLY A 160 20.21 -6.77 10.83
CA GLY A 160 21.52 -6.12 10.83
C GLY A 160 22.27 -6.15 12.17
N THR A 161 23.20 -5.20 12.36
CA THR A 161 24.03 -5.14 13.58
C THR A 161 23.28 -4.50 14.76
N LEU A 162 23.69 -4.77 16.00
CA LEU A 162 23.12 -4.14 17.20
C LEU A 162 23.11 -2.60 17.11
N GLY A 163 24.16 -2.00 16.54
CA GLY A 163 24.23 -0.56 16.33
C GLY A 163 23.19 -0.05 15.33
N HIS A 164 22.93 -0.83 14.27
CA HIS A 164 21.87 -0.52 13.31
C HIS A 164 20.49 -0.66 13.92
N GLN A 165 20.19 -1.77 14.61
CA GLN A 165 18.92 -2.00 15.30
C GLN A 165 18.60 -0.85 16.28
N LYS A 166 19.56 -0.43 17.10
CA LYS A 166 19.39 0.71 18.02
C LYS A 166 19.04 2.02 17.31
N ARG A 167 19.63 2.28 16.13
CA ARG A 167 19.28 3.46 15.32
C ARG A 167 17.87 3.36 14.76
N GLN A 168 17.47 2.20 14.23
CA GLN A 168 16.11 1.98 13.73
C GLN A 168 15.06 2.19 14.83
N ILE A 169 15.26 1.59 16.01
CA ILE A 169 14.37 1.75 17.17
C ILE A 169 14.31 3.23 17.59
N SER A 170 15.46 3.92 17.64
CA SER A 170 15.50 5.34 18.01
C SER A 170 14.77 6.23 17.00
N ALA A 171 14.89 5.94 15.70
CA ALA A 171 14.19 6.67 14.65
C ALA A 171 12.67 6.48 14.76
N LEU A 172 12.20 5.27 15.01
CA LEU A 172 10.77 4.98 15.23
C LEU A 172 10.21 5.68 16.47
N LYS A 173 10.97 5.75 17.57
CA LYS A 173 10.56 6.51 18.76
C LYS A 173 10.37 8.00 18.49
N LYS A 174 11.22 8.61 17.66
CA LYS A 174 11.12 10.04 17.30
C LYS A 174 9.79 10.38 16.63
N ILE A 175 9.19 9.40 15.96
CA ILE A 175 7.92 9.55 15.26
C ILE A 175 6.77 8.86 16.01
N ASP A 176 6.90 8.62 17.32
CA ASP A 176 5.88 8.04 18.21
C ASP A 176 5.36 6.65 17.80
N PHE A 177 6.18 5.81 17.17
CA PHE A 177 5.82 4.40 16.94
C PHE A 177 6.05 3.57 18.20
N ASP A 178 5.12 2.65 18.50
CA ASP A 178 5.31 1.67 19.57
C ASP A 178 6.40 0.67 19.17
N VAL A 179 7.52 0.74 19.89
CA VAL A 179 8.66 -0.16 19.71
C VAL A 179 8.94 -1.01 20.94
N THR A 180 8.04 -1.00 21.95
CA THR A 180 8.17 -1.82 23.15
C THR A 180 8.41 -3.32 22.88
N PRO A 181 7.91 -3.93 21.78
CA PRO A 181 8.22 -5.33 21.48
C PRO A 181 9.68 -5.59 21.06
N TYR A 182 10.49 -4.55 20.80
CA TYR A 182 11.83 -4.65 20.23
C TYR A 182 12.94 -4.18 21.18
N GLU A 183 12.60 -3.79 22.41
CA GLU A 183 13.53 -3.38 23.47
C GLU A 183 13.99 -4.55 24.34
#